data_AF-G3UFT9-F1
#
_entry.id   AF-G3UFT9-F1
#
_cell.length_a   1.000
_cell.length_b   1.000
_cell.length_c   1.000
_cell.angle_alpha   90.00
_cell.angle_beta   90.00
_cell.angle_gamma   90.00
#
_symmetry.space_group_name_H-M   'P 1'
#
loop_
_entity.id
_entity.type
_entity.pdbx_description
1 polymer ?
#
loop_
_entity_poly.entity_id
_entity_poly.type
_entity_poly.pdbx_seq_one_letter_code
_entity_poly.pdbx_strand_id
1 'polypeptide(L)'
;MLRVLVGAVLPTMLLAAPPPINKLALFPDKSAWCEAKNITQIVGHSGCEAKSIQNRACLGQCFSYSVPNTFPQSTESLVHCDSCMPAQSMWEIVTLECPGHEEVPRVDKLVEKIVQCSCQACGKEPSHEGLSVYMQGEDGPGGGQTPEPEDPPGVPHTEEEGAED
;
A
#
# COMPACT_ATOMS: atom_id res chain seq x y z
N MET A 1 45.07 -38.37 32.10
CA MET A 1 43.96 -37.43 32.40
C MET A 1 43.53 -36.77 31.10
N LEU A 2 42.63 -37.41 30.33
CA LEU A 2 42.16 -36.92 29.04
C LEU A 2 40.83 -36.17 29.25
N ARG A 3 40.85 -34.83 29.17
CA ARG A 3 39.65 -33.99 29.36
C ARG A 3 38.86 -33.96 28.06
N VAL A 4 37.71 -34.63 28.05
CA VAL A 4 36.72 -34.58 26.96
C VAL A 4 35.97 -33.24 27.07
N LEU A 5 36.18 -32.35 26.11
CA LEU A 5 35.40 -31.12 25.96
C LEU A 5 34.07 -31.47 25.28
N VAL A 6 33.01 -31.59 26.06
CA VAL A 6 31.64 -31.72 25.55
C VAL A 6 31.18 -30.33 25.09
N GLY A 7 31.26 -30.07 23.79
CA GLY A 7 30.70 -28.86 23.19
C GLY A 7 29.17 -28.90 23.24
N ALA A 8 28.57 -27.94 23.94
CA ALA A 8 27.12 -27.77 23.97
C ALA A 8 26.64 -27.23 22.61
N VAL A 9 26.02 -28.10 21.81
CA VAL A 9 25.30 -27.69 20.60
C VAL A 9 23.94 -27.17 21.06
N LEU A 10 23.79 -25.85 21.20
CA LEU A 10 22.46 -25.25 21.44
C LEU A 10 21.64 -25.38 20.14
N PRO A 11 20.49 -26.07 20.16
CA PRO A 11 19.59 -26.10 19.00
C PRO A 11 19.02 -24.70 18.79
N THR A 12 19.37 -24.08 17.68
CA THR A 12 18.71 -22.88 17.17
C THR A 12 17.28 -23.23 16.80
N MET A 13 16.34 -22.96 17.71
CA MET A 13 14.91 -22.98 17.41
C MET A 13 14.62 -21.86 16.40
N LEU A 14 14.45 -22.21 15.13
CA LEU A 14 13.88 -21.31 14.13
C LEU A 14 12.41 -21.08 14.49
N LEU A 15 12.08 -19.92 15.05
CA LEU A 15 10.70 -19.43 15.09
C LEU A 15 10.30 -19.03 13.65
N ALA A 16 9.61 -19.91 12.94
CA ALA A 16 8.94 -19.55 11.71
C ALA A 16 7.72 -18.69 12.02
N ALA A 17 7.59 -17.54 11.36
CA ALA A 17 6.40 -16.70 11.47
C ALA A 17 5.15 -17.49 11.05
N PRO A 18 3.99 -17.30 11.72
CA PRO A 18 2.77 -18.00 11.36
C PRO A 18 2.38 -17.65 9.91
N PRO A 19 1.92 -18.65 9.12
CA PRO A 19 1.51 -18.41 7.74
C PRO A 19 0.35 -17.41 7.71
N PRO A 20 0.23 -16.60 6.63
CA PRO A 20 -0.86 -15.65 6.49
C PRO A 20 -2.22 -16.38 6.62
N ILE A 21 -3.09 -15.83 7.48
CA ILE A 21 -4.39 -16.44 7.80
C ILE A 21 -5.30 -16.28 6.58
N ASN A 22 -5.39 -17.34 5.79
CA ASN A 22 -6.23 -17.38 4.59
C ASN A 22 -7.64 -17.94 4.85
N LYS A 23 -8.03 -18.15 6.12
CA LYS A 23 -9.34 -18.69 6.51
C LYS A 23 -9.89 -18.02 7.76
N LEU A 24 -11.19 -17.73 7.80
CA LEU A 24 -11.86 -17.27 9.01
C LEU A 24 -12.38 -18.46 9.81
N ALA A 25 -12.29 -18.36 11.14
CA ALA A 25 -12.92 -19.32 12.04
C ALA A 25 -14.45 -19.39 11.83
N LEU A 26 -15.08 -18.26 11.51
CA LEU A 26 -16.52 -18.17 11.20
C LEU A 26 -16.89 -18.83 9.86
N PHE A 27 -15.94 -18.92 8.91
CA PHE A 27 -16.17 -19.46 7.57
C PHE A 27 -15.00 -20.33 7.12
N PRO A 28 -14.84 -21.53 7.69
CA PRO A 28 -13.67 -22.40 7.44
C PRO A 28 -13.60 -22.95 6.01
N ASP A 29 -14.73 -22.94 5.29
CA ASP A 29 -14.88 -23.41 3.91
C ASP A 29 -14.55 -22.32 2.88
N LYS A 30 -14.41 -21.07 3.32
CA LYS A 30 -14.00 -19.96 2.46
C LYS A 30 -12.52 -19.69 2.65
N SER A 31 -11.83 -19.38 1.56
CA SER A 31 -10.42 -19.01 1.59
C SER A 31 -10.19 -17.68 0.91
N ALA A 32 -9.41 -16.82 1.56
CA ALA A 32 -8.85 -15.63 0.94
C ALA A 32 -7.57 -16.00 0.16
N TRP A 33 -7.27 -15.20 -0.86
CA TRP A 33 -6.03 -15.30 -1.62
C TRP A 33 -5.60 -13.90 -2.08
N CYS A 34 -4.28 -13.69 -2.18
CA CYS A 34 -3.70 -12.45 -2.66
C CYS A 34 -2.36 -12.75 -3.32
N GLU A 35 -2.20 -12.32 -4.57
CA GLU A 35 -1.06 -12.68 -5.41
C GLU A 35 -0.45 -11.44 -6.08
N ALA A 36 0.88 -11.46 -6.20
CA ALA A 36 1.61 -10.48 -7.00
C ALA A 36 1.66 -10.96 -8.46
N LYS A 37 0.94 -10.29 -9.35
CA LYS A 37 0.86 -10.63 -10.78
C LYS A 37 1.85 -9.80 -11.58
N ASN A 38 2.64 -10.45 -12.43
CA ASN A 38 3.59 -9.76 -13.29
C ASN A 38 2.85 -8.88 -14.32
N ILE A 39 3.36 -7.66 -14.50
CA ILE A 39 2.89 -6.70 -15.49
C ILE A 39 4.07 -6.07 -16.22
N THR A 40 3.80 -5.57 -17.42
CA THR A 40 4.72 -4.66 -18.12
C THR A 40 4.20 -3.24 -17.92
N GLN A 41 5.00 -2.39 -17.25
CA GLN A 41 4.69 -0.99 -17.02
C GLN A 41 5.49 -0.11 -17.98
N ILE A 42 4.84 0.89 -18.58
CA ILE A 42 5.51 1.88 -19.42
C ILE A 42 5.85 3.10 -18.56
N VAL A 43 7.13 3.45 -18.49
CA VAL A 43 7.66 4.62 -17.80
C VAL A 43 7.99 5.68 -18.84
N GLY A 44 7.33 6.85 -18.76
CA GLY A 44 7.47 7.92 -19.73
C GLY A 44 7.77 9.27 -19.11
N HIS A 45 8.35 10.15 -19.92
CA HIS A 45 8.50 11.57 -19.63
C HIS A 45 8.39 12.36 -20.95
N SER A 46 7.82 13.56 -20.89
CA SER A 46 7.69 14.42 -22.06
C SER A 46 9.05 14.74 -22.67
N GLY A 47 9.20 14.56 -23.98
CA GLY A 47 10.47 14.79 -24.68
C GLY A 47 11.50 13.67 -24.51
N CYS A 48 11.14 12.54 -23.90
CA CYS A 48 12.00 11.39 -23.71
C CYS A 48 11.39 10.11 -24.29
N GLU A 49 12.26 9.17 -24.65
CA GLU A 49 11.87 7.83 -25.09
C GLU A 49 11.36 7.03 -23.88
N ALA A 50 10.12 6.54 -23.98
CA ALA A 50 9.52 5.72 -22.93
C ALA A 50 10.17 4.33 -22.84
N LYS A 51 10.33 3.81 -21.62
CA LYS A 51 10.87 2.46 -21.37
C LYS A 51 9.79 1.54 -20.81
N SER A 52 9.76 0.30 -21.30
CA SER A 52 8.93 -0.77 -20.74
C SER A 52 9.72 -1.54 -19.69
N ILE A 53 9.20 -1.63 -18.46
CA ILE A 53 9.81 -2.35 -17.35
C ILE A 53 8.89 -3.47 -16.86
N GLN A 54 9.47 -4.53 -16.27
CA GLN A 54 8.71 -5.58 -15.59
C GLN A 54 8.40 -5.14 -14.16
N ASN A 55 7.13 -5.14 -13.77
CA ASN A 55 6.69 -4.85 -12.40
C ASN A 55 5.64 -5.89 -11.96
N ARG A 56 5.04 -5.71 -10.78
CA ARG A 56 3.92 -6.51 -10.31
C ARG A 56 2.75 -5.63 -9.92
N ALA A 57 1.55 -6.19 -9.97
CA ALA A 57 0.33 -5.63 -9.41
C ALA A 57 -0.28 -6.64 -8.42
N CYS A 58 -0.89 -6.15 -7.33
CA CYS A 58 -1.57 -7.01 -6.38
C CYS A 58 -3.00 -7.32 -6.84
N LEU A 59 -3.36 -8.60 -6.85
CA LEU A 59 -4.69 -9.09 -7.19
C LEU A 59 -5.11 -10.16 -6.20
N GLY A 60 -6.32 -10.05 -5.66
CA GLY A 60 -6.80 -11.02 -4.68
C GLY A 60 -8.25 -10.81 -4.24
N GLN A 61 -8.69 -11.72 -3.37
CA GLN A 61 -9.95 -11.66 -2.64
C GLN A 61 -9.66 -11.88 -1.16
N CYS A 62 -9.80 -10.81 -0.37
CA CYS A 62 -9.54 -10.81 1.06
C CYS A 62 -10.86 -10.73 1.84
N PHE A 63 -10.81 -11.02 3.14
CA PHE A 63 -12.01 -11.07 3.96
C PHE A 63 -12.39 -9.70 4.49
N SER A 64 -13.70 -9.46 4.55
CA SER A 64 -14.29 -8.39 5.35
C SER A 64 -15.56 -8.91 6.02
N TYR A 65 -15.84 -8.44 7.23
CA TYR A 65 -17.08 -8.73 7.94
C TYR A 65 -17.40 -7.64 8.96
N SER A 66 -18.69 -7.50 9.26
CA SER A 66 -19.21 -6.62 10.31
C SER A 66 -20.18 -7.42 11.16
N VAL A 67 -20.03 -7.35 12.47
CA VAL A 67 -20.96 -7.95 13.42
C VAL A 67 -21.98 -6.89 13.83
N PRO A 68 -23.29 -7.16 13.71
CA PRO A 68 -24.32 -6.19 14.08
C PRO A 68 -24.26 -5.88 15.59
N ASN A 69 -24.53 -4.63 15.94
CA ASN A 69 -24.55 -4.17 17.33
C ASN A 69 -25.86 -4.58 18.04
N THR A 70 -25.78 -4.83 19.35
CA THR A 70 -26.96 -5.03 20.21
C THR A 70 -27.23 -3.78 21.05
N PHE A 71 -28.48 -3.60 21.48
CA PHE A 71 -28.86 -2.55 22.43
C PHE A 71 -29.47 -3.17 23.71
N PRO A 72 -28.99 -2.81 24.92
CA PRO A 72 -27.85 -1.92 25.18
C PRO A 72 -26.52 -2.56 24.75
N GLN A 73 -25.59 -1.73 24.27
CA GLN A 73 -24.33 -2.22 23.71
C GLN A 73 -23.38 -2.70 24.82
N SER A 74 -22.92 -3.94 24.73
CA SER A 74 -21.97 -4.54 25.70
C SER A 74 -20.53 -4.63 25.20
N THR A 75 -20.30 -4.46 23.90
CA THR A 75 -18.98 -4.53 23.26
C THR A 75 -18.84 -3.46 22.17
N GLU A 76 -17.59 -3.07 21.87
CA GLU A 76 -17.30 -2.21 20.72
C GLU A 76 -17.80 -2.83 19.41
N SER A 77 -18.10 -1.98 18.43
CA SER A 77 -18.53 -2.44 17.10
C SER A 77 -17.39 -3.17 16.42
N LEU A 78 -17.61 -4.45 16.08
CA LEU A 78 -16.59 -5.29 15.48
C LEU A 78 -16.70 -5.26 13.95
N VAL A 79 -15.81 -4.50 13.32
CA VAL A 79 -15.64 -4.43 11.86
C VAL A 79 -14.23 -4.86 11.50
N HIS A 80 -14.13 -5.81 10.57
CA HIS A 80 -12.87 -6.30 10.03
C HIS A 80 -12.85 -6.10 8.52
N CYS A 81 -11.75 -5.61 7.98
CA CYS A 81 -11.56 -5.41 6.55
C CYS A 81 -10.11 -5.66 6.18
N ASP A 82 -9.88 -6.60 5.26
CA ASP A 82 -8.60 -6.78 4.58
C ASP A 82 -8.74 -6.51 3.07
N SER A 83 -7.70 -5.93 2.48
CA SER A 83 -7.53 -5.75 1.04
C SER A 83 -6.20 -6.32 0.56
N CYS A 84 -6.14 -6.77 -0.70
CA CYS A 84 -4.92 -7.31 -1.28
C CYS A 84 -3.98 -6.17 -1.68
N MET A 85 -2.93 -5.94 -0.90
CA MET A 85 -2.05 -4.77 -0.99
C MET A 85 -0.57 -5.17 -1.04
N PRO A 86 0.33 -4.28 -1.49
CA PRO A 86 1.77 -4.52 -1.44
C PRO A 86 2.22 -4.81 -0.01
N ALA A 87 2.80 -5.99 0.21
CA ALA A 87 3.40 -6.40 1.48
C ALA A 87 4.89 -6.03 1.56
N GLN A 88 5.53 -5.94 0.39
CA GLN A 88 6.91 -5.50 0.24
C GLN A 88 7.05 -4.81 -1.12
N SER A 89 7.61 -3.61 -1.10
CA SER A 89 8.02 -2.88 -2.29
C SER A 89 9.46 -2.38 -2.15
N MET A 90 10.06 -2.00 -3.27
CA MET A 90 11.36 -1.34 -3.33
C MET A 90 11.35 -0.26 -4.39
N TRP A 91 12.20 0.75 -4.26
CA TRP A 91 12.35 1.79 -5.26
C TRP A 91 13.42 1.42 -6.29
N GLU A 92 13.10 1.59 -7.57
CA GLU A 92 14.02 1.38 -8.69
C GLU A 92 14.14 2.67 -9.50
N ILE A 93 15.36 3.06 -9.85
CA ILE A 93 15.62 4.21 -10.73
C ILE A 93 15.60 3.74 -12.18
N VAL A 94 14.72 4.34 -12.99
CA VAL A 94 14.63 4.14 -14.42
C VAL A 94 15.07 5.41 -15.14
N THR A 95 16.26 5.36 -15.74
CA THR A 95 16.78 6.45 -16.59
C THR A 95 16.11 6.40 -17.96
N LEU A 96 15.53 7.50 -18.42
CA LEU A 96 14.97 7.69 -19.77
C LEU A 96 15.91 8.55 -20.61
N GLU A 97 16.03 8.25 -21.90
CA GLU A 97 16.84 9.05 -22.84
C GLU A 97 15.97 10.12 -23.50
N CYS A 98 16.47 11.34 -23.63
CA CYS A 98 15.72 12.50 -24.09
C CYS A 98 16.39 13.11 -25.33
N PRO A 99 16.18 12.52 -26.52
CA PRO A 99 16.79 13.01 -27.75
C PRO A 99 16.27 14.41 -28.07
N GLY A 100 17.18 15.35 -28.37
CA GLY A 100 16.85 16.73 -28.72
C GLY A 100 16.94 17.75 -27.57
N HIS A 101 17.24 17.30 -26.34
CA HIS A 101 17.59 18.19 -25.22
C HIS A 101 19.10 18.11 -24.96
N GLU A 102 19.87 19.13 -25.37
CA GLU A 102 21.33 19.13 -25.20
C GLU A 102 21.75 19.29 -23.73
N GLU A 103 21.03 20.11 -22.95
CA GLU A 103 21.36 20.35 -21.53
C GLU A 103 20.94 19.20 -20.61
N VAL A 104 19.80 18.56 -20.90
CA VAL A 104 19.23 17.46 -20.11
C VAL A 104 18.94 16.24 -21.00
N PRO A 105 19.99 15.51 -21.43
CA PRO A 105 19.82 14.41 -22.38
C PRO A 105 19.17 13.16 -21.76
N ARG A 106 18.94 13.14 -20.45
CA ARG A 106 18.38 11.99 -19.73
C ARG A 106 17.65 12.44 -18.47
N VAL A 107 16.61 11.69 -18.10
CA VAL A 107 15.77 11.94 -16.93
C VAL A 107 15.61 10.66 -16.14
N ASP A 108 15.92 10.71 -14.85
CA ASP A 108 15.71 9.60 -13.92
C ASP A 108 14.31 9.65 -13.32
N LYS A 109 13.64 8.49 -13.30
CA LYS A 109 12.33 8.29 -12.67
C LYS A 109 12.46 7.27 -11.56
N LEU A 110 11.96 7.61 -10.37
CA LEU A 110 11.81 6.65 -9.28
C LEU A 110 10.52 5.88 -9.48
N VAL A 111 10.59 4.56 -9.57
CA VAL A 111 9.45 3.67 -9.78
C VAL A 111 9.34 2.70 -8.63
N GLU A 112 8.17 2.61 -8.02
CA GLU A 112 7.89 1.62 -6.99
C GLU A 112 7.73 0.23 -7.62
N LYS A 113 8.52 -0.72 -7.13
CA LYS A 113 8.52 -2.11 -7.55
C LYS A 113 7.87 -2.97 -6.49
N ILE A 114 6.73 -3.56 -6.84
CA ILE A 114 6.03 -4.48 -5.95
C ILE A 114 6.75 -5.84 -5.98
N VAL A 115 7.19 -6.30 -4.81
CA VAL A 115 7.86 -7.59 -4.64
C VAL A 115 6.87 -8.63 -4.16
N GLN A 116 6.10 -8.33 -3.11
CA GLN A 116 5.15 -9.26 -2.51
C GLN A 116 3.81 -8.57 -2.25
N CYS A 117 2.74 -9.36 -2.26
CA CYS A 117 1.38 -8.91 -1.91
C CYS A 117 0.82 -9.81 -0.82
N SER A 118 -0.02 -9.25 0.06
CA SER A 118 -0.76 -10.01 1.07
C SER A 118 -2.09 -9.33 1.40
N CYS A 119 -3.02 -10.08 1.98
CA CYS A 119 -4.20 -9.49 2.59
C CYS A 119 -3.79 -8.73 3.85
N GLN A 120 -4.12 -7.44 3.90
CA GLN A 120 -3.76 -6.54 4.98
C GLN A 120 -4.95 -5.65 5.33
N ALA A 121 -5.00 -5.19 6.58
CA ALA A 121 -6.07 -4.30 7.03
C ALA A 121 -6.25 -3.10 6.09
N CYS A 122 -7.49 -2.88 5.67
CA CYS A 122 -7.86 -1.77 4.81
C CYS A 122 -7.40 -0.43 5.41
N GLY A 123 -6.95 0.51 4.56
CA GLY A 123 -6.48 1.82 5.01
C GLY A 123 -5.07 1.85 5.61
N LYS A 124 -4.33 0.72 5.61
CA LYS A 124 -2.89 0.76 5.81
C LYS A 124 -2.24 1.43 4.59
N GLU A 125 -1.57 2.55 4.81
CA GLU A 125 -0.64 3.11 3.83
C GLU A 125 0.40 2.04 3.46
N PRO A 126 0.76 1.87 2.18
CA PRO A 126 1.86 1.00 1.80
C PRO A 126 3.10 1.49 2.54
N SER A 127 3.65 0.67 3.42
CA SER A 127 4.80 1.03 4.24
C SER A 127 6.00 1.26 3.33
N HIS A 128 6.25 2.54 3.00
CA HIS A 128 7.50 3.03 2.43
C HIS A 128 8.62 2.79 3.46
N GLU A 129 9.12 1.56 3.55
CA GLU A 129 10.39 1.31 4.23
C GLU A 129 11.51 1.89 3.36
N GLY A 130 11.83 3.15 3.63
CA GLY A 130 13.00 3.84 3.09
C GLY A 130 12.69 4.72 1.88
N LEU A 131 12.18 5.93 2.13
CA LEU A 131 12.78 7.20 1.69
C LEU A 131 11.82 8.35 2.03
N SER A 132 12.04 9.03 3.16
CA SER A 132 11.53 10.39 3.33
C SER A 132 12.38 11.30 2.43
N VAL A 133 12.00 11.43 1.16
CA VAL A 133 12.48 12.55 0.35
C VAL A 133 11.80 13.79 0.93
N TYR A 134 12.47 14.45 1.86
CA TYR A 134 12.16 15.83 2.16
C TYR A 134 12.38 16.62 0.87
N MET A 135 11.30 16.97 0.17
CA MET A 135 11.35 18.14 -0.71
C MET A 135 11.55 19.35 0.21
N GLN A 136 12.80 19.71 0.45
CA GLN A 136 13.15 21.04 0.93
C GLN A 136 12.88 22.00 -0.23
N GLY A 137 11.70 22.61 -0.22
CA GLY A 137 11.50 23.88 -0.91
C GLY A 137 12.35 24.93 -0.20
N GLU A 138 13.27 25.55 -0.94
CA GLU A 138 13.92 26.79 -0.54
C GLU A 138 12.86 27.90 -0.51
N ASP A 139 12.35 28.24 0.67
CA ASP A 139 11.63 29.50 0.88
C ASP A 139 12.59 30.51 1.54
N GLY A 140 13.06 31.45 0.73
CA GLY A 140 13.65 32.71 1.20
C GLY A 140 12.60 33.60 1.88
N PRO A 141 13.02 34.58 2.70
CA PRO A 141 12.15 35.20 3.69
C PRO A 141 11.26 36.28 3.05
N GLY A 142 9.95 36.07 3.08
CA GLY A 142 8.94 37.07 2.71
C GLY A 142 7.63 36.79 3.44
N GLY A 143 7.30 37.63 4.42
CA GLY A 143 6.12 37.43 5.26
C GLY A 143 4.80 37.73 4.54
N GLY A 144 3.70 37.21 5.10
CA GLY A 144 2.34 37.69 4.82
C GLY A 144 1.27 36.60 4.78
N GLN A 145 0.59 36.45 5.92
CA GLN A 145 -0.86 36.17 6.06
C GLN A 145 -1.47 34.97 5.30
N THR A 146 -1.79 33.92 6.07
CA THR A 146 -2.71 32.84 5.71
C THR A 146 -4.12 33.38 5.43
N PRO A 147 -4.78 33.02 4.31
CA PRO A 147 -6.22 33.11 4.19
C PRO A 147 -6.88 31.78 4.59
N GLU A 148 -7.94 31.90 5.39
CA GLU A 148 -8.86 30.86 5.85
C GLU A 148 -9.62 30.24 4.65
N PRO A 149 -9.93 28.92 4.61
CA PRO A 149 -10.72 28.34 3.52
C PRO A 149 -12.22 28.60 3.73
N GLU A 150 -12.84 29.31 2.79
CA GLU A 150 -14.31 29.43 2.69
C GLU A 150 -14.94 28.11 2.20
N ASP A 151 -16.00 27.67 2.86
CA ASP A 151 -16.83 26.51 2.51
C ASP A 151 -17.64 26.76 1.21
N PRO A 152 -17.71 25.82 0.25
CA PRO A 152 -18.53 25.99 -0.94
C PRO A 152 -20.04 25.83 -0.65
N PRO A 153 -20.93 26.55 -1.37
CA PRO A 153 -22.36 26.57 -1.07
C PRO A 153 -23.04 25.25 -1.46
N GLY A 154 -23.96 24.81 -0.58
CA GLY A 154 -24.73 23.58 -0.71
C GLY A 154 -25.62 23.51 -1.96
N VAL A 155 -25.71 22.29 -2.50
CA VAL A 155 -26.59 21.93 -3.62
C VAL A 155 -28.05 21.84 -3.12
N PRO A 156 -29.05 22.35 -3.85
CA PRO A 156 -30.45 22.25 -3.42
C PRO A 156 -30.95 20.81 -3.46
N HIS A 157 -31.57 20.38 -2.36
CA HIS A 157 -32.41 19.18 -2.33
C HIS A 157 -33.61 19.37 -3.25
N THR A 158 -33.81 18.46 -4.20
CA THR A 158 -35.08 18.32 -4.91
C THR A 158 -35.86 17.22 -4.19
N GLU A 159 -36.95 17.61 -3.53
CA GLU A 159 -37.95 16.71 -2.98
C GLU A 159 -38.75 16.13 -4.14
N GLU A 160 -38.70 14.82 -4.35
CA GLU A 160 -39.66 14.12 -5.19
C GLU A 160 -40.69 13.47 -4.26
N GLU A 161 -41.81 14.17 -4.07
CA GLU A 161 -43.06 13.62 -3.55
C GLU A 161 -43.75 12.79 -4.66
N GLY A 162 -44.20 11.59 -4.30
CA GLY A 162 -45.20 10.84 -5.05
C GLY A 162 -44.99 9.32 -4.92
N ALA A 163 -46.01 8.49 -4.77
CA ALA A 163 -47.42 8.65 -4.45
C ALA A 163 -47.87 7.23 -4.07
N GLU A 164 -48.80 7.12 -3.13
CA GLU A 164 -49.44 5.87 -2.74
C GLU A 164 -50.34 5.34 -3.89
N ASP A 165 -50.19 4.07 -4.26
CA ASP A 165 -51.28 3.06 -4.45
C ASP A 165 -50.67 1.65 -4.51
#